data_AF-A0A2G5B7K7-F1
#
_entry.id   AF-A0A2G5B7K7-F1
#
_cell.length_a   1.000
_cell.length_b   1.000
_cell.length_c   1.000
_cell.angle_alpha   90.00
_cell.angle_beta   90.00
_cell.angle_gamma   90.00
#
_symmetry.space_group_name_H-M   'P 1'
#
loop_
_entity.id
_entity.type
_entity.pdbx_description
1 polymer ?
#
loop_
_entity_poly.entity_id
_entity_poly.type
_entity_poly.pdbx_seq_one_letter_code
_entity_poly.pdbx_strand_id
1 'polypeptide(L)'
;MGTEAQPVASTSKGKESADVLMAGNLSKYSTEVPKATQTQIIAPKASELLDAFKTNIGEFSGNAKKDKQSCANWITKIMSWRHGALIRVFEQLVTVAVQDLLRGDAKDTFKGKMFEMLDSLVSALQITFPLVIYQQQLMDLIRSGEAFKGITRYNFGYVTKQYIDDFQELPVGLTMLADAIQKMFLVEWKIINRRTATITVEELTAAVVRLNEMFLVDPV
;
A
#
# COMPACT_ATOMS: atom_id res chain seq x y z
N MET A 1 38.93 -66.45 -5.40
CA MET A 1 39.31 -66.47 -3.97
C MET A 1 40.60 -65.69 -3.83
N GLY A 2 40.71 -64.78 -2.86
CA GLY A 2 41.95 -64.05 -2.61
C GLY A 2 41.68 -62.66 -2.04
N THR A 3 41.42 -62.64 -0.75
CA THR A 3 40.96 -61.55 0.11
C THR A 3 41.99 -60.42 0.28
N GLU A 4 41.47 -59.23 0.49
CA GLU A 4 42.13 -57.97 0.84
C GLU A 4 43.09 -58.05 2.04
N ALA A 5 44.11 -57.20 2.04
CA ALA A 5 44.52 -56.46 3.24
C ALA A 5 45.21 -55.14 2.85
N GLN A 6 44.71 -54.07 3.46
CA GLN A 6 45.10 -52.66 3.28
C GLN A 6 46.55 -52.34 3.69
N PRO A 7 47.15 -51.27 3.13
CA PRO A 7 48.38 -50.69 3.64
C PRO A 7 48.12 -49.51 4.59
N VAL A 8 49.01 -49.33 5.56
CA VAL A 8 49.14 -48.13 6.40
C VAL A 8 50.48 -47.45 6.09
N ALA A 9 50.47 -46.12 6.21
CA ALA A 9 51.57 -45.16 6.43
C ALA A 9 52.15 -44.37 5.23
N SER A 10 51.76 -43.08 5.21
CA SER A 10 52.56 -41.84 5.06
C SER A 10 53.85 -41.81 4.24
N THR A 11 53.94 -40.93 3.22
CA THR A 11 54.60 -39.60 3.30
C THR A 11 54.83 -38.93 1.93
N SER A 12 54.61 -37.61 1.92
CA SER A 12 55.35 -36.56 1.19
C SER A 12 55.08 -36.22 -0.29
N LYS A 13 55.16 -34.89 -0.50
CA LYS A 13 55.40 -34.10 -1.72
C LYS A 13 54.19 -33.68 -2.59
N GLY A 14 53.57 -32.58 -2.19
CA GLY A 14 52.87 -31.65 -3.09
C GLY A 14 53.63 -30.32 -3.15
N LYS A 15 53.88 -29.85 -4.38
CA LYS A 15 54.77 -28.73 -4.77
C LYS A 15 54.37 -27.36 -4.22
N GLU A 16 55.40 -26.54 -3.99
CA GLU A 16 55.33 -25.08 -3.89
C GLU A 16 54.73 -24.47 -5.17
N SER A 17 53.76 -23.57 -5.00
CA SER A 17 53.54 -22.45 -5.91
C SER A 17 53.51 -21.19 -5.06
N ALA A 18 54.47 -20.30 -5.31
CA ALA A 18 54.64 -19.05 -4.60
C ALA A 18 53.40 -18.15 -4.71
N ASP A 19 52.78 -17.83 -3.58
CA ASP A 19 51.74 -16.80 -3.51
C ASP A 19 52.38 -15.41 -3.52
N VAL A 20 52.00 -14.63 -4.53
CA VAL A 20 52.37 -13.23 -4.71
C VAL A 20 51.75 -12.40 -3.58
N LEU A 21 52.60 -11.81 -2.73
CA LEU A 21 52.15 -10.86 -1.71
C LEU A 21 51.72 -9.55 -2.38
N MET A 22 50.41 -9.34 -2.49
CA MET A 22 49.83 -8.05 -2.83
C MET A 22 49.76 -7.19 -1.56
N ALA A 23 50.77 -6.37 -1.32
CA ALA A 23 50.76 -5.35 -0.28
C ALA A 23 49.74 -4.24 -0.63
N GLY A 24 48.47 -4.49 -0.32
CA GLY A 24 47.39 -3.51 -0.37
C GLY A 24 47.47 -2.57 0.84
N ASN A 25 47.53 -1.27 0.59
CA ASN A 25 47.68 -0.21 1.57
C ASN A 25 46.49 -0.18 2.57
N LEU A 26 46.66 -0.78 3.75
CA LEU A 26 45.63 -0.88 4.81
C LEU A 26 45.34 0.44 5.55
N SER A 27 46.01 1.55 5.19
CA SER A 27 45.85 2.86 5.86
C SER A 27 44.51 3.57 5.63
N LYS A 28 43.61 3.01 4.80
CA LYS A 28 42.28 3.59 4.55
C LYS A 28 41.16 3.02 5.41
N TYR A 29 41.42 1.96 6.16
CA TYR A 29 40.45 1.36 7.06
C TYR A 29 40.83 1.73 8.50
N SER A 30 40.24 2.80 9.01
CA SER A 30 40.28 3.08 10.44
C SER A 30 39.70 1.88 11.18
N THR A 31 40.50 1.25 12.04
CA THR A 31 40.10 0.16 12.95
C THR A 31 39.40 0.68 14.21
N GLU A 32 39.17 1.99 14.32
CA GLU A 32 38.32 2.53 15.36
C GLU A 32 36.86 2.20 15.05
N VAL A 33 36.37 1.15 15.71
CA VAL A 33 34.94 0.88 15.82
C VAL A 33 34.26 2.15 16.33
N PRO A 34 33.32 2.77 15.59
CA PRO A 34 32.56 3.89 16.12
C PRO A 34 31.84 3.39 17.37
N LYS A 35 32.16 3.96 18.54
CA LYS A 35 31.40 3.77 19.78
C LYS A 35 30.06 4.51 19.68
N ALA A 36 29.27 4.18 18.67
CA ALA A 36 27.85 4.48 18.68
C ALA A 36 27.17 3.26 19.28
N THR A 37 26.80 3.37 20.55
CA THR A 37 25.95 2.39 21.23
C THR A 37 24.75 2.12 20.32
N GLN A 38 24.48 0.85 20.02
CA GLN A 38 23.48 0.38 19.05
C GLN A 38 22.07 0.97 19.28
N THR A 39 21.83 1.48 20.49
CA THR A 39 20.65 2.24 20.93
C THR A 39 20.46 3.60 20.25
N GLN A 40 21.52 4.24 19.71
CA GLN A 40 21.43 5.58 19.09
C GLN A 40 21.12 5.57 17.58
N ILE A 41 21.31 4.45 16.88
CA ILE A 41 21.11 4.36 15.40
C ILE A 41 19.69 3.89 15.02
N ILE A 42 18.93 3.31 15.96
CA ILE A 42 17.62 2.70 15.69
C ILE A 42 16.44 3.67 15.91
N ALA A 43 16.54 4.57 16.89
CA ALA A 43 15.47 5.51 17.24
C ALA A 43 15.11 6.55 16.14
N PRO A 44 16.06 7.21 15.43
CA PRO A 44 15.69 8.20 14.41
C PRO A 44 14.98 7.59 13.19
N LYS A 45 15.20 6.31 12.88
CA LYS A 45 14.53 5.63 11.77
C LYS A 45 13.04 5.34 12.03
N ALA A 46 12.65 5.10 13.29
CA ALA A 46 11.27 4.72 13.58
C ALA A 46 10.31 5.91 13.46
N SER A 47 10.69 7.09 13.93
CA SER A 47 9.85 8.29 13.80
C SER A 47 9.69 8.70 12.34
N GLU A 48 10.79 8.73 11.57
CA GLU A 48 10.75 9.04 10.14
C GLU A 48 9.85 8.07 9.36
N LEU A 49 9.92 6.77 9.67
CA LEU A 49 9.06 5.77 9.07
C LEU A 49 7.58 5.96 9.46
N LEU A 50 7.30 6.32 10.72
CA LEU A 50 5.94 6.60 11.17
C LEU A 50 5.37 7.89 10.57
N ASP A 51 6.18 8.92 10.37
CA ASP A 51 5.75 10.16 9.72
C ASP A 51 5.50 9.93 8.22
N ALA A 52 6.37 9.18 7.55
CA ALA A 52 6.16 8.73 6.18
C ALA A 52 4.88 7.89 6.07
N PHE A 53 4.67 6.95 6.99
CA PHE A 53 3.46 6.15 7.08
C PHE A 53 2.20 7.03 7.21
N LYS A 54 2.17 7.94 8.20
CA LYS A 54 1.03 8.84 8.42
C LYS A 54 0.71 9.67 7.19
N THR A 55 1.73 10.21 6.52
CA THR A 55 1.58 11.00 5.30
C THR A 55 1.02 10.19 4.13
N ASN A 56 1.46 8.94 3.96
CA ASN A 56 1.03 8.10 2.84
C ASN A 56 -0.35 7.46 3.04
N ILE A 57 -0.69 7.09 4.27
CA ILE A 57 -1.99 6.47 4.59
C ILE A 57 -3.11 7.51 4.61
N GLY A 58 -2.79 8.73 5.06
CA GLY A 58 -3.76 9.82 5.19
C GLY A 58 -4.78 9.57 6.31
N GLU A 59 -5.61 10.58 6.54
CA GLU A 59 -6.64 10.54 7.58
C GLU A 59 -7.87 9.75 7.13
N PHE A 60 -8.60 9.17 8.09
CA PHE A 60 -9.86 8.46 7.85
C PHE A 60 -10.97 9.06 8.69
N SER A 61 -12.05 9.53 8.03
CA SER A 61 -13.14 10.23 8.70
C SER A 61 -14.33 9.33 9.07
N GLY A 62 -14.46 8.16 8.46
CA GLY A 62 -15.63 7.29 8.61
C GLY A 62 -16.84 7.73 7.78
N ASN A 63 -16.64 8.60 6.78
CA ASN A 63 -17.71 9.23 6.02
C ASN A 63 -17.41 9.22 4.52
N ALA A 64 -18.22 8.51 3.73
CA ALA A 64 -17.99 8.36 2.28
C ALA A 64 -17.98 9.66 1.49
N LYS A 65 -18.57 10.76 2.01
CA LYS A 65 -18.52 12.07 1.35
C LYS A 65 -17.14 12.72 1.44
N LYS A 66 -16.39 12.39 2.49
CA LYS A 66 -15.07 12.95 2.79
C LYS A 66 -13.97 11.97 2.40
N ASP A 67 -14.18 10.69 2.71
CA ASP A 67 -13.26 9.61 2.42
C ASP A 67 -13.43 9.17 0.97
N LYS A 68 -12.38 9.33 0.17
CA LYS A 68 -12.33 8.91 -1.25
C LYS A 68 -11.99 7.42 -1.42
N GLN A 69 -12.22 6.62 -0.38
CA GLN A 69 -11.93 5.19 -0.30
C GLN A 69 -12.70 4.58 0.88
N SER A 70 -12.99 3.28 0.81
CA SER A 70 -13.58 2.56 1.95
C SER A 70 -12.60 2.37 3.12
N CYS A 71 -13.15 2.03 4.28
CA CYS A 71 -12.37 1.57 5.44
C CYS A 71 -11.53 0.32 5.09
N ALA A 72 -12.04 -0.59 4.26
CA ALA A 72 -11.34 -1.80 3.87
C ALA A 72 -10.08 -1.47 3.05
N ASN A 73 -10.18 -0.57 2.07
CA ASN A 73 -9.03 -0.13 1.28
C ASN A 73 -8.02 0.65 2.12
N TRP A 74 -8.49 1.50 3.05
CA TRP A 74 -7.62 2.20 3.99
C TRP A 74 -6.84 1.23 4.90
N ILE A 75 -7.52 0.21 5.43
CA ILE A 75 -6.89 -0.85 6.24
C ILE A 75 -5.88 -1.66 5.42
N THR A 76 -6.20 -2.02 4.18
CA THR A 76 -5.27 -2.74 3.30
C THR A 76 -3.97 -1.96 3.13
N LYS A 77 -4.04 -0.62 2.99
CA LYS A 77 -2.84 0.23 2.96
C LYS A 77 -2.08 0.17 4.27
N ILE A 78 -2.75 0.28 5.43
CA ILE A 78 -2.12 0.16 6.74
C ILE A 78 -1.39 -1.18 6.87
N MET A 79 -2.06 -2.28 6.52
CA MET A 79 -1.48 -3.62 6.63
C MET A 79 -0.32 -3.82 5.65
N SER A 80 -0.34 -3.22 4.46
CA SER A 80 0.80 -3.27 3.54
C SER A 80 2.07 -2.64 4.14
N TRP A 81 1.92 -1.52 4.86
CA TRP A 81 3.02 -0.89 5.58
C TRP A 81 3.44 -1.72 6.79
N ARG A 82 2.47 -2.28 7.52
CA ARG A 82 2.74 -3.13 8.68
C ARG A 82 3.60 -4.35 8.32
N HIS A 83 3.27 -5.02 7.22
CA HIS A 83 4.02 -6.19 6.74
C HIS A 83 5.31 -5.81 5.97
N GLY A 84 5.42 -4.56 5.53
CA GLY A 84 6.57 -4.04 4.79
C GLY A 84 7.47 -3.15 5.64
N ALA A 85 7.44 -1.85 5.36
CA ALA A 85 8.36 -0.86 5.93
C ALA A 85 8.32 -0.78 7.47
N LEU A 86 7.18 -1.10 8.10
CA LEU A 86 6.99 -1.03 9.55
C LEU A 86 7.17 -2.37 10.28
N ILE A 87 7.69 -3.41 9.60
CA ILE A 87 7.81 -4.75 10.20
C ILE A 87 8.65 -4.78 11.49
N ARG A 88 9.66 -3.89 11.62
CA ARG A 88 10.51 -3.77 12.81
C ARG A 88 10.06 -2.68 13.79
N VAL A 89 9.03 -1.93 13.46
CA VAL A 89 8.49 -0.89 14.35
C VAL A 89 7.58 -1.54 15.38
N PHE A 90 7.71 -1.11 16.64
CA PHE A 90 6.87 -1.58 17.73
C PHE A 90 5.39 -1.41 17.39
N GLU A 91 4.61 -2.47 17.57
CA GLU A 91 3.21 -2.51 17.15
C GLU A 91 2.39 -1.42 17.83
N GLN A 92 2.62 -1.17 19.13
CA GLN A 92 1.92 -0.15 19.89
C GLN A 92 2.11 1.26 19.28
N LEU A 93 3.31 1.55 18.75
CA LEU A 93 3.57 2.83 18.07
C LEU A 93 2.79 2.93 16.75
N VAL A 94 2.68 1.83 16.01
CA VAL A 94 1.87 1.76 14.78
C VAL A 94 0.39 1.92 15.12
N THR A 95 -0.10 1.25 16.17
CA THR A 95 -1.50 1.35 16.62
C THR A 95 -1.85 2.78 17.01
N VAL A 96 -1.02 3.44 17.82
CA VAL A 96 -1.20 4.86 18.18
C VAL A 96 -1.14 5.74 16.93
N ALA A 97 -0.21 5.48 16.00
CA ALA A 97 -0.12 6.24 14.77
C ALA A 97 -1.37 6.10 13.89
N VAL A 98 -2.01 4.93 13.85
CA VAL A 98 -3.29 4.72 13.14
C VAL A 98 -4.44 5.43 13.86
N GLN A 99 -4.51 5.35 15.21
CA GLN A 99 -5.52 6.08 15.98
C GLN A 99 -5.39 7.61 15.79
N ASP A 100 -4.18 8.13 15.67
CA ASP A 100 -3.89 9.54 15.39
C ASP A 100 -4.39 10.00 14.02
N LEU A 101 -4.66 9.09 13.08
CA LEU A 101 -5.19 9.40 11.75
C LEU A 101 -6.72 9.41 11.70
N LEU A 102 -7.39 9.01 12.78
CA LEU A 102 -8.85 9.03 12.84
C LEU A 102 -9.36 10.47 12.96
N ARG A 103 -10.36 10.81 12.14
CA ARG A 103 -11.05 12.10 12.12
C ARG A 103 -12.55 11.89 12.08
N GLY A 104 -13.31 12.98 12.20
CA GLY A 104 -14.77 12.99 12.07
C GLY A 104 -15.46 11.87 12.85
N ASP A 105 -16.39 11.20 12.17
CA ASP A 105 -17.25 10.14 12.71
C ASP A 105 -16.41 8.98 13.28
N ALA A 106 -15.27 8.64 12.65
CA ALA A 106 -14.35 7.61 13.15
C ALA A 106 -13.69 8.01 14.48
N LYS A 107 -13.21 9.26 14.60
CA LYS A 107 -12.63 9.75 15.85
C LYS A 107 -13.66 9.81 16.97
N ASP A 108 -14.87 10.25 16.66
CA ASP A 108 -15.95 10.35 17.65
C ASP A 108 -16.40 8.97 18.14
N THR A 109 -16.49 7.99 17.23
CA THR A 109 -16.91 6.62 17.56
C THR A 109 -15.90 5.88 18.44
N PHE A 110 -14.61 6.17 18.28
CA PHE A 110 -13.53 5.55 19.07
C PHE A 110 -13.00 6.44 20.20
N LYS A 111 -13.70 7.53 20.53
CA LYS A 111 -13.29 8.44 21.60
C LYS A 111 -13.18 7.70 22.93
N GLY A 112 -12.02 7.84 23.60
CA GLY A 112 -11.75 7.21 24.88
C GLY A 112 -11.45 5.70 24.83
N LYS A 113 -11.44 5.09 23.65
CA LYS A 113 -11.01 3.69 23.49
C LYS A 113 -9.49 3.64 23.25
N MET A 114 -8.81 2.79 24.01
CA MET A 114 -7.42 2.43 23.77
C MET A 114 -7.37 1.03 23.15
N PHE A 115 -6.57 0.87 22.11
CA PHE A 115 -6.31 -0.41 21.49
C PHE A 115 -4.85 -0.78 21.72
N GLU A 116 -4.60 -1.91 22.37
CA GLU A 116 -3.23 -2.36 22.67
C GLU A 116 -2.56 -3.02 21.45
N MET A 117 -3.37 -3.60 20.57
CA MET A 117 -2.93 -4.33 19.37
C MET A 117 -3.57 -3.73 18.12
N LEU A 118 -2.82 -3.75 17.01
CA LEU A 118 -3.30 -3.20 15.74
C LEU A 118 -4.49 -4.01 15.22
N ASP A 119 -4.45 -5.34 15.38
CA ASP A 119 -5.53 -6.23 14.95
C ASP A 119 -6.86 -5.93 15.66
N SER A 120 -6.82 -5.54 16.93
CA SER A 120 -8.02 -5.14 17.67
C SER A 120 -8.62 -3.84 17.14
N LEU A 121 -7.78 -2.86 16.80
CA LEU A 121 -8.20 -1.61 16.18
C LEU A 121 -8.78 -1.86 14.78
N VAL A 122 -8.09 -2.64 13.96
CA VAL A 122 -8.52 -3.03 12.61
C VAL A 122 -9.87 -3.74 12.65
N SER A 123 -10.04 -4.72 13.54
CA SER A 123 -11.31 -5.44 13.70
C SER A 123 -12.44 -4.49 14.10
N ALA A 124 -12.18 -3.59 15.05
CA ALA A 124 -13.18 -2.61 15.49
C ALA A 124 -13.57 -1.65 14.36
N LEU A 125 -12.61 -1.20 13.55
CA LEU A 125 -12.86 -0.36 12.37
C LEU A 125 -13.72 -1.08 11.33
N GLN A 126 -13.41 -2.33 10.99
CA GLN A 126 -14.19 -3.11 10.02
C GLN A 126 -15.64 -3.34 10.45
N ILE A 127 -15.86 -3.60 11.75
CA ILE A 127 -17.21 -3.77 12.31
C ILE A 127 -17.98 -2.45 12.28
N THR A 128 -17.32 -1.34 12.60
CA THR A 128 -17.96 -0.03 12.74
C THR A 128 -18.21 0.66 11.39
N PHE A 129 -17.31 0.45 10.42
CA PHE A 129 -17.39 1.04 9.07
C PHE A 129 -17.40 -0.07 8.01
N PRO A 130 -18.47 -0.87 7.91
CA PRO A 130 -18.53 -1.97 6.96
C PRO A 130 -18.50 -1.48 5.51
N LEU A 131 -17.82 -2.24 4.65
CA LEU A 131 -17.72 -1.94 3.22
C LEU A 131 -19.10 -1.79 2.56
N VAL A 132 -20.08 -2.62 2.93
CA VAL A 132 -21.44 -2.60 2.36
C VAL A 132 -22.13 -1.25 2.60
N ILE A 133 -21.95 -0.66 3.78
CA ILE A 133 -22.55 0.65 4.10
C ILE A 133 -21.87 1.74 3.29
N TYR A 134 -20.54 1.70 3.17
CA TYR A 134 -19.80 2.62 2.31
C TYR A 134 -20.22 2.52 0.85
N GLN A 135 -20.34 1.31 0.31
CA GLN A 135 -20.77 1.06 -1.08
C GLN A 135 -22.15 1.66 -1.36
N GLN A 136 -23.11 1.50 -0.44
CA GLN A 136 -24.44 2.11 -0.57
C GLN A 136 -24.36 3.64 -0.63
N GLN A 137 -23.61 4.26 0.30
CA GLN A 137 -23.41 5.70 0.30
C GLN A 137 -22.71 6.19 -0.97
N LEU A 138 -21.67 5.47 -1.42
CA LEU A 138 -20.94 5.81 -2.64
C LEU A 138 -21.84 5.74 -3.88
N MET A 139 -22.71 4.73 -3.98
CA MET A 139 -23.69 4.65 -5.07
C MET A 139 -24.64 5.87 -5.09
N ASP A 140 -25.09 6.33 -3.92
CA ASP A 140 -25.92 7.54 -3.83
C ASP A 140 -25.15 8.80 -4.26
N LEU A 141 -23.87 8.89 -3.89
CA LEU A 141 -22.98 9.99 -4.31
C LEU A 141 -22.67 9.96 -5.80
N ILE A 142 -22.52 8.79 -6.40
CA ILE A 142 -22.35 8.64 -7.85
C ILE A 142 -23.62 9.09 -8.57
N ARG A 143 -24.80 8.70 -8.06
CA ARG A 143 -26.10 9.06 -8.65
C ARG A 143 -26.35 10.58 -8.62
N SER A 144 -25.94 11.26 -7.55
CA SER A 144 -26.05 12.71 -7.42
C SER A 144 -24.93 13.49 -8.12
N GLY A 145 -23.86 12.80 -8.55
CA GLY A 145 -22.63 13.41 -9.06
C GLY A 145 -21.71 13.98 -7.96
N GLU A 146 -22.11 13.93 -6.69
CA GLU A 146 -21.28 14.41 -5.58
C GLU A 146 -19.98 13.60 -5.42
N ALA A 147 -19.96 12.33 -5.82
CA ALA A 147 -18.76 11.48 -5.76
C ALA A 147 -17.58 12.06 -6.54
N PHE A 148 -17.86 12.82 -7.61
CA PHE A 148 -16.83 13.40 -8.47
C PHE A 148 -16.55 14.87 -8.17
N LYS A 149 -17.22 15.46 -7.18
CA LYS A 149 -17.05 16.87 -6.84
C LYS A 149 -15.64 17.14 -6.32
N GLY A 150 -14.92 18.06 -6.96
CA GLY A 150 -13.55 18.41 -6.59
C GLY A 150 -12.50 17.37 -7.01
N ILE A 151 -12.88 16.36 -7.81
CA ILE A 151 -11.93 15.50 -8.52
C ILE A 151 -11.40 16.29 -9.72
N THR A 152 -10.08 16.30 -9.87
CA THR A 152 -9.37 16.94 -10.99
C THR A 152 -8.89 15.87 -11.97
N ARG A 153 -8.53 16.27 -13.20
CA ARG A 153 -7.92 15.34 -14.17
C ARG A 153 -6.72 14.58 -13.57
N TYR A 154 -5.90 15.25 -12.75
CA TYR A 154 -4.71 14.66 -12.13
C TYR A 154 -5.03 13.52 -11.15
N ASN A 155 -6.13 13.60 -10.40
CA ASN A 155 -6.48 12.58 -9.39
C ASN A 155 -7.66 11.69 -9.81
N PHE A 156 -8.25 11.93 -10.98
CA PHE A 156 -9.38 11.15 -11.51
C PHE A 156 -9.05 9.67 -11.56
N GLY A 157 -8.00 9.27 -12.28
CA GLY A 157 -7.66 7.86 -12.44
C GLY A 157 -7.42 7.14 -11.11
N TYR A 158 -6.77 7.81 -10.16
CA TYR A 158 -6.53 7.24 -8.84
C TYR A 158 -7.81 7.07 -8.02
N VAL A 159 -8.67 8.10 -7.95
CA VAL A 159 -9.92 8.03 -7.17
C VAL A 159 -10.90 7.07 -7.79
N THR A 160 -11.06 7.09 -9.11
CA THR A 160 -11.96 6.17 -9.80
C THR A 160 -11.50 4.72 -9.67
N LYS A 161 -10.18 4.46 -9.68
CA LYS A 161 -9.65 3.13 -9.36
C LYS A 161 -10.04 2.68 -7.96
N GLN A 162 -9.97 3.54 -6.95
CA GLN A 162 -10.42 3.19 -5.60
C GLN A 162 -11.90 2.81 -5.58
N TYR A 163 -12.75 3.52 -6.33
CA TYR A 163 -14.17 3.17 -6.44
C TYR A 163 -14.39 1.82 -7.15
N ILE A 164 -13.60 1.51 -8.17
CA ILE A 164 -13.64 0.19 -8.84
C ILE A 164 -13.26 -0.90 -7.84
N ASP A 165 -12.15 -0.73 -7.12
CA ASP A 165 -11.67 -1.68 -6.11
C ASP A 165 -12.73 -1.89 -5.01
N ASP A 166 -13.37 -0.80 -4.56
CA ASP A 166 -14.45 -0.83 -3.57
C ASP A 166 -15.72 -1.54 -4.10
N PHE A 167 -15.96 -1.59 -5.41
CA PHE A 167 -17.11 -2.25 -6.04
C PHE A 167 -16.79 -3.58 -6.70
N GLN A 168 -15.58 -4.12 -6.58
CA GLN A 168 -15.16 -5.31 -7.34
C GLN A 168 -16.12 -6.52 -7.16
N GLU A 169 -16.66 -6.70 -5.95
CA GLU A 169 -17.64 -7.74 -5.60
C GLU A 169 -19.11 -7.31 -5.75
N LEU A 170 -19.36 -6.09 -6.24
CA LEU A 170 -20.70 -5.49 -6.38
C LEU A 170 -20.94 -5.01 -7.82
N PRO A 171 -21.37 -5.90 -8.74
CA PRO A 171 -21.53 -5.58 -10.17
C PRO A 171 -22.46 -4.39 -10.47
N VAL A 172 -23.50 -4.19 -9.65
CA VAL A 172 -24.39 -3.03 -9.78
C VAL A 172 -23.66 -1.71 -9.54
N GLY A 173 -22.71 -1.67 -8.60
CA GLY A 173 -21.89 -0.50 -8.32
C GLY A 173 -20.94 -0.18 -9.46
N LEU A 174 -20.30 -1.19 -10.06
CA LEU A 174 -19.46 -1.04 -11.25
C LEU A 174 -20.24 -0.49 -12.44
N THR A 175 -21.45 -1.00 -12.66
CA THR A 175 -22.33 -0.53 -13.75
C THR A 175 -22.74 0.92 -13.55
N MET A 176 -23.15 1.30 -12.32
CA MET A 176 -23.47 2.70 -11.99
C MET A 176 -22.26 3.63 -12.16
N LEU A 177 -21.06 3.17 -11.77
CA LEU A 177 -19.83 3.93 -11.92
C LEU A 177 -19.51 4.17 -13.41
N ALA A 178 -19.60 3.13 -14.24
CA ALA A 178 -19.38 3.23 -15.67
C ALA A 178 -20.39 4.16 -16.36
N ASP A 179 -21.69 4.05 -16.00
CA ASP A 179 -22.74 4.94 -16.51
C ASP A 179 -22.46 6.41 -16.17
N ALA A 180 -21.98 6.68 -14.95
CA ALA A 180 -21.63 8.03 -14.53
C ALA A 180 -20.43 8.58 -15.33
N ILE A 181 -19.38 7.77 -15.50
CA ILE A 181 -18.19 8.15 -16.29
C ILE A 181 -18.57 8.40 -17.75
N GLN A 182 -19.40 7.54 -18.36
CA GLN A 182 -19.89 7.70 -19.72
C GLN A 182 -20.65 9.03 -19.90
N LYS A 183 -21.47 9.42 -18.91
CA LYS A 183 -22.19 10.70 -18.95
C LYS A 183 -21.25 11.90 -18.84
N MET A 184 -20.17 11.78 -18.06
CA MET A 184 -19.17 12.83 -17.90
C MET A 184 -18.25 12.99 -19.12
N PHE A 185 -17.89 11.89 -19.79
CA PHE A 185 -16.92 11.86 -20.90
C PHE A 185 -17.50 11.19 -22.14
N LEU A 186 -18.62 11.71 -22.65
CA LEU A 186 -19.40 11.03 -23.70
C LEU A 186 -18.60 10.75 -24.98
N VAL A 187 -17.69 11.67 -25.35
CA VAL A 187 -16.92 11.56 -26.60
C VAL A 187 -15.79 10.56 -26.43
N GLU A 188 -14.99 10.73 -25.38
CA GLU A 188 -13.85 9.87 -25.04
C GLU A 188 -14.31 8.45 -24.72
N TRP A 189 -15.44 8.31 -24.03
CA TRP A 189 -16.03 7.01 -23.72
C TRP A 189 -16.40 6.24 -24.99
N LYS A 190 -16.99 6.89 -25.99
CA LYS A 190 -17.32 6.23 -27.29
C LYS A 190 -16.07 5.77 -28.05
N ILE A 191 -14.95 6.46 -27.87
CA ILE A 191 -13.67 6.07 -28.47
C ILE A 191 -13.13 4.82 -27.76
N ILE A 192 -13.21 4.79 -26.43
CA ILE A 192 -12.59 3.78 -25.58
C ILE A 192 -13.43 2.50 -25.48
N ASN A 193 -14.75 2.64 -25.29
CA ASN A 193 -15.67 1.55 -25.02
C ASN A 193 -16.84 1.56 -26.02
N ARG A 194 -16.89 0.51 -26.85
CA ARG A 194 -17.95 0.34 -27.88
C ARG A 194 -19.05 -0.63 -27.46
N ARG A 195 -18.94 -1.26 -26.28
CA ARG A 195 -19.92 -2.24 -25.80
C ARG A 195 -20.96 -1.59 -24.90
N THR A 196 -22.18 -2.12 -24.96
CA THR A 196 -23.36 -1.71 -24.17
C THR A 196 -23.73 -2.75 -23.11
N ALA A 197 -22.85 -3.70 -22.79
CA ALA A 197 -23.10 -4.79 -21.84
C ALA A 197 -22.53 -4.48 -20.44
N THR A 198 -22.81 -5.36 -19.46
CA THR A 198 -22.22 -5.33 -18.12
C THR A 198 -20.69 -5.27 -18.21
N ILE A 199 -20.10 -4.19 -17.70
CA ILE A 199 -18.67 -3.96 -17.72
C ILE A 199 -17.97 -4.78 -16.62
N THR A 200 -16.85 -5.41 -16.94
CA THR A 200 -16.02 -6.08 -15.90
C THR A 200 -15.11 -5.08 -15.17
N VAL A 201 -14.53 -5.51 -14.05
CA VAL A 201 -13.52 -4.73 -13.31
C VAL A 201 -12.34 -4.38 -14.21
N GLU A 202 -11.84 -5.34 -15.00
CA GLU A 202 -10.70 -5.16 -15.90
C GLU A 202 -11.04 -4.20 -17.03
N GLU A 203 -12.23 -4.33 -17.64
CA GLU A 203 -12.69 -3.46 -18.71
C GLU A 203 -12.84 -2.02 -18.21
N LEU A 204 -13.45 -1.82 -17.05
CA LEU A 204 -13.63 -0.49 -16.47
C LEU A 204 -12.29 0.12 -16.04
N THR A 205 -11.39 -0.68 -15.47
CA THR A 205 -10.03 -0.23 -15.11
C THR A 205 -9.26 0.20 -16.35
N ALA A 206 -9.26 -0.60 -17.42
CA ALA A 206 -8.61 -0.26 -18.67
C ALA A 206 -9.19 1.02 -19.31
N ALA A 207 -10.52 1.18 -19.23
CA ALA A 207 -11.18 2.38 -19.73
C ALA A 207 -10.75 3.65 -18.96
N VAL A 208 -10.68 3.56 -17.63
CA VAL A 208 -10.22 4.67 -16.77
C VAL A 208 -8.76 5.02 -17.04
N VAL A 209 -7.89 4.03 -17.25
CA VAL A 209 -6.49 4.27 -17.62
C VAL A 209 -6.40 5.03 -18.94
N ARG A 210 -7.14 4.61 -19.97
CA ARG A 210 -7.15 5.29 -21.28
C ARG A 210 -7.71 6.71 -21.19
N LEU A 211 -8.79 6.93 -20.43
CA LEU A 211 -9.30 8.28 -20.17
C LEU A 211 -8.22 9.16 -19.53
N ASN A 212 -7.50 8.62 -18.55
CA ASN A 212 -6.43 9.34 -17.87
C ASN A 212 -5.26 9.68 -18.81
N GLU A 213 -4.91 8.78 -19.73
CA GLU A 213 -3.91 9.04 -20.78
C GLU A 213 -4.36 10.16 -21.73
N MET A 214 -5.63 10.14 -22.17
CA MET A 214 -6.16 11.20 -23.04
C MET A 214 -6.10 12.58 -22.37
N PHE A 215 -6.34 12.66 -21.06
CA PHE A 215 -6.21 13.91 -20.30
C PHE A 215 -4.79 14.48 -20.24
N LEU A 216 -3.76 13.65 -20.44
CA LEU A 216 -2.36 14.07 -20.45
C LEU A 216 -1.89 14.56 -21.82
N VAL A 217 -2.59 14.17 -22.90
CA VAL A 217 -2.21 14.46 -24.28
C VAL A 217 -2.89 15.73 -24.82
N ASP A 218 -4.03 16.13 -24.26
CA ASP A 218 -4.74 17.36 -24.65
C ASP A 218 -4.31 18.57 -23.78
N PRO A 219 -3.48 19.49 -24.30
CA PRO A 219 -3.37 20.82 -23.73
C PRO A 219 -4.57 21.64 -24.22
N VAL A 220 -5.51 21.92 -23.33
CA VAL A 220 -6.50 22.99 -23.56
C VAL A 220 -5.95 24.27 -22.96
#